data_AF-A0A936B735-F1
#
_entry.id   AF-A0A936B735-F1
#
_cell.length_a   1.000
_cell.length_b   1.000
_cell.length_c   1.000
_cell.angle_alpha   90.00
_cell.angle_beta   90.00
_cell.angle_gamma   90.00
#
_symmetry.space_group_name_H-M   'P 1'
#
loop_
_entity.id
_entity.type
_entity.pdbx_description
1 polymer ?
#
loop_
_entity_poly.entity_id
_entity_poly.type
_entity_poly.pdbx_seq_one_letter_code
_entity_poly.pdbx_strand_id
1 'polypeptide(L)'
;MAHSLIAGNVQDDVRAGNSQQRFISLGYNIIGVVAGQVDLTQEFNAMGDQTGVSNPGLFPLANNGGPTLTHALTADSPALDAGGALCAATDQRGVARPQRAACDIGAVEMQLHAIYLPLIVR
;
A
#
# COMPACT_ATOMS: atom_id res chain seq x y z
N MET A 1 -10.93 -7.85 -0.30
CA MET A 1 -9.90 -7.00 0.33
C MET A 1 -9.76 -5.71 -0.46
N ALA A 2 -9.49 -4.59 0.20
CA ALA A 2 -9.15 -3.33 -0.45
C ALA A 2 -7.88 -2.74 0.17
N HIS A 3 -7.23 -1.80 -0.53
CA HIS A 3 -6.13 -0.98 0.01
C HIS A 3 -4.97 -1.79 0.60
N SER A 4 -4.75 -2.99 0.08
CA SER A 4 -3.71 -3.91 0.58
C SER A 4 -2.49 -3.92 -0.34
N LEU A 5 -1.30 -4.05 0.24
CA LEU A 5 -0.04 -4.15 -0.48
C LEU A 5 0.60 -5.51 -0.21
N ILE A 6 0.72 -6.33 -1.25
CA ILE A 6 1.36 -7.65 -1.23
C ILE A 6 2.29 -7.71 -2.45
N ALA A 7 3.51 -7.19 -2.30
CA ALA A 7 4.47 -7.03 -3.38
C ALA A 7 5.91 -6.99 -2.84
N GLY A 8 6.89 -7.26 -3.72
CA GLY A 8 8.32 -7.11 -3.41
C GLY A 8 8.93 -8.28 -2.63
N ASN A 9 8.23 -9.42 -2.53
CA ASN A 9 8.83 -10.64 -2.01
C ASN A 9 9.80 -11.27 -3.03
N VAL A 10 10.72 -12.11 -2.54
CA VAL A 10 11.79 -12.74 -3.37
C VAL A 10 11.25 -13.83 -4.32
N GLN A 11 10.02 -14.28 -4.09
CA GLN A 11 9.31 -15.25 -4.93
C GLN A 11 7.95 -14.67 -5.34
N ASP A 12 7.00 -15.53 -5.68
CA ASP A 12 5.61 -15.17 -5.90
C ASP A 12 5.04 -14.47 -4.65
N ASP A 13 4.48 -13.28 -4.83
CA ASP A 13 3.78 -12.52 -3.80
C ASP A 13 2.42 -13.15 -3.48
N VAL A 14 1.74 -13.69 -4.50
CA VAL A 14 0.50 -14.44 -4.35
C VAL A 14 0.55 -15.70 -5.18
N ARG A 15 0.19 -16.83 -4.57
CA ARG A 15 0.15 -18.14 -5.23
C ARG A 15 -1.12 -18.91 -4.87
N ALA A 16 -1.78 -19.46 -5.88
CA ALA A 16 -2.94 -20.33 -5.72
C ALA A 16 -2.57 -21.78 -6.06
N GLY A 17 -3.09 -22.72 -5.26
CA GLY A 17 -2.90 -24.16 -5.44
C GLY A 17 -3.97 -24.84 -6.32
N ASN A 18 -5.00 -24.11 -6.73
CA ASN A 18 -6.05 -24.56 -7.64
C ASN A 18 -6.61 -23.36 -8.43
N SER A 19 -7.37 -23.62 -9.51
CA SER A 19 -7.94 -22.60 -10.40
C SER A 19 -9.28 -22.03 -9.92
N GLN A 20 -9.58 -22.10 -8.63
CA GLN A 20 -10.79 -21.46 -8.10
C GLN A 20 -10.46 -20.03 -7.69
N GLN A 21 -11.29 -19.08 -8.11
CA GLN A 21 -11.22 -17.68 -7.66
C GLN A 21 -11.23 -17.65 -6.13
N ARG A 22 -10.14 -17.20 -5.52
CA ARG A 22 -9.96 -17.22 -4.08
C ARG A 22 -9.92 -15.82 -3.50
N PHE A 23 -9.40 -14.87 -4.25
CA PHE A 23 -9.35 -13.49 -3.83
C PHE A 23 -10.49 -12.70 -4.44
N ILE A 24 -11.27 -12.07 -3.57
CA ILE A 24 -12.27 -11.07 -3.97
C ILE A 24 -11.65 -9.71 -3.73
N SER A 25 -11.30 -9.02 -4.81
CA SER A 25 -10.85 -7.64 -4.74
C SER A 25 -12.04 -6.68 -4.56
N LEU A 26 -11.87 -5.73 -3.65
CA LEU A 26 -12.75 -4.57 -3.47
C LEU A 26 -12.06 -3.27 -3.99
N GLY A 27 -10.94 -3.41 -4.70
CA GLY A 27 -10.19 -2.32 -5.34
C GLY A 27 -8.98 -1.83 -4.54
N TYR A 28 -8.17 -1.02 -5.21
CA TYR A 28 -7.02 -0.32 -4.64
C TYR A 28 -5.97 -1.22 -3.97
N ASN A 29 -5.78 -2.45 -4.46
CA ASN A 29 -4.71 -3.32 -4.00
C ASN A 29 -3.46 -3.16 -4.86
N ILE A 30 -2.29 -3.25 -4.27
CA ILE A 30 -1.02 -3.43 -4.99
C ILE A 30 -0.62 -4.89 -4.81
N ILE A 31 -0.63 -5.63 -5.90
CA ILE A 31 -0.23 -7.03 -5.96
C ILE A 31 0.99 -7.15 -6.85
N GLY A 32 2.03 -7.80 -6.33
CA GLY A 32 3.26 -8.00 -7.07
C GLY A 32 3.20 -9.15 -8.06
N VAL A 33 4.27 -9.95 -8.09
CA VAL A 33 4.39 -11.08 -8.99
C VAL A 33 3.52 -12.22 -8.49
N VAL A 34 2.68 -12.77 -9.35
CA VAL A 34 1.83 -13.92 -9.01
C VAL A 34 2.28 -15.16 -9.77
N ALA A 35 2.01 -16.33 -9.19
CA ALA A 35 2.21 -17.60 -9.90
C ALA A 35 1.21 -18.67 -9.49
N GLY A 36 1.37 -19.86 -10.08
CA GLY A 36 0.38 -20.93 -9.99
C GLY A 36 -0.85 -20.59 -10.83
N GLN A 37 -2.03 -20.83 -10.29
CA GLN A 37 -3.31 -20.63 -10.98
C GLN A 37 -4.03 -19.34 -10.57
N VAL A 38 -3.28 -18.29 -10.21
CA VAL A 38 -3.86 -16.96 -9.92
C VAL A 38 -4.25 -16.31 -11.24
N ASP A 39 -5.52 -15.93 -11.37
CA ASP A 39 -6.02 -15.19 -12.54
C ASP A 39 -6.24 -13.72 -12.17
N LEU A 40 -5.26 -12.88 -12.49
CA LEU A 40 -5.33 -11.43 -12.22
C LEU A 40 -6.50 -10.75 -12.92
N THR A 41 -7.02 -11.32 -14.02
CA THR A 41 -8.18 -10.75 -14.74
C THR A 41 -9.49 -10.98 -14.00
N GLN A 42 -9.50 -11.86 -13.01
CA GLN A 42 -10.68 -12.23 -12.23
C GLN A 42 -10.54 -11.89 -10.73
N GLU A 43 -9.34 -12.03 -10.17
CA GLU A 43 -9.12 -11.96 -8.73
C GLU A 43 -8.68 -10.57 -8.23
N PHE A 44 -7.98 -9.79 -9.09
CA PHE A 44 -7.49 -8.45 -8.79
C PHE A 44 -7.76 -7.50 -9.96
N ASN A 45 -9.04 -7.37 -10.31
CA ASN A 45 -9.53 -6.60 -11.45
C ASN A 45 -10.43 -5.42 -11.05
N ALA A 46 -10.49 -5.08 -9.77
CA ALA A 46 -11.34 -4.01 -9.28
C ALA A 46 -10.67 -2.64 -9.47
N MET A 47 -11.46 -1.57 -9.34
CA MET A 47 -10.98 -0.21 -9.54
C MET A 47 -9.75 0.09 -8.67
N GLY A 48 -8.71 0.65 -9.29
CA GLY A 48 -7.48 1.05 -8.60
C GLY A 48 -6.55 -0.09 -8.23
N ASP A 49 -6.89 -1.35 -8.53
CA ASP A 49 -5.93 -2.44 -8.39
C ASP A 49 -4.74 -2.23 -9.33
N GLN A 50 -3.54 -2.44 -8.79
CA GLN A 50 -2.28 -2.44 -9.50
C GLN A 50 -1.68 -3.84 -9.38
N THR A 51 -1.42 -4.52 -10.49
CA THR A 51 -0.93 -5.89 -10.51
C THR A 51 0.42 -5.99 -11.22
N GLY A 52 1.24 -6.99 -10.87
CA GLY A 52 2.58 -7.16 -11.45
C GLY A 52 3.62 -6.16 -10.93
N VAL A 53 3.38 -5.55 -9.76
CA VAL A 53 4.29 -4.56 -9.16
C VAL A 53 5.47 -5.27 -8.49
N SER A 54 6.64 -5.30 -9.15
CA SER A 54 7.83 -5.98 -8.60
C SER A 54 8.53 -5.20 -7.48
N ASN A 55 8.45 -3.87 -7.50
CA ASN A 55 9.01 -3.02 -6.44
C ASN A 55 7.93 -2.07 -5.91
N PRO A 56 7.39 -2.30 -4.70
CA PRO A 56 6.41 -1.40 -4.08
C PRO A 56 7.03 -0.13 -3.50
N GLY A 57 8.34 0.09 -3.61
CA GLY A 57 9.00 1.29 -3.09
C GLY A 57 8.89 1.39 -1.57
N LEU A 58 9.27 0.33 -0.86
CA LEU A 58 9.25 0.27 0.60
C LEU A 58 10.65 0.41 1.20
N PHE A 59 10.75 1.14 2.30
CA PHE A 59 11.91 1.05 3.18
C PHE A 59 11.89 -0.28 3.97
N PRO A 60 13.06 -0.73 4.49
CA PRO A 60 13.15 -1.89 5.36
C PRO A 60 12.21 -1.77 6.58
N LEU A 61 11.82 -2.92 7.12
CA LEU A 61 10.99 -2.98 8.33
C LEU A 61 11.71 -2.28 9.48
N ALA A 62 11.10 -1.24 10.03
CA ALA A 62 11.71 -0.40 11.05
C ALA A 62 10.68 0.12 12.05
N ASN A 63 11.16 0.69 13.15
CA ASN A 63 10.31 1.42 14.08
C ASN A 63 10.03 2.82 13.52
N ASN A 64 8.88 2.97 12.86
CA ASN A 64 8.40 4.25 12.33
C ASN A 64 7.36 4.91 13.25
N GLY A 65 7.32 4.50 14.53
CA GLY A 65 6.28 4.84 15.50
C GLY A 65 5.14 3.82 15.52
N GLY A 66 4.23 3.98 16.50
CA GLY A 66 3.09 3.06 16.70
C GLY A 66 3.44 1.80 17.51
N PRO A 67 2.48 0.86 17.62
CA PRO A 67 2.61 -0.35 18.43
C PRO A 67 3.41 -1.48 17.74
N THR A 68 3.65 -1.40 16.43
CA THR A 68 4.32 -2.44 15.64
C THR A 68 5.35 -1.84 14.67
N LEU A 69 6.32 -2.65 14.24
CA LEU A 69 7.23 -2.26 13.15
C LEU A 69 6.47 -2.19 11.83
N THR A 70 6.87 -1.28 10.94
CA THR A 70 6.21 -1.07 9.65
C THR A 70 7.22 -0.85 8.53
N HIS A 71 6.78 -1.07 7.29
CA HIS A 71 7.50 -0.69 6.09
C HIS A 71 7.04 0.72 5.67
N ALA A 72 7.90 1.73 5.83
CA ALA A 72 7.59 3.08 5.37
C ALA A 72 7.66 3.16 3.84
N LEU A 73 6.89 4.06 3.24
CA LEU A 73 6.90 4.30 1.80
C LEU A 73 8.09 5.20 1.42
N THR A 74 8.74 4.87 0.31
CA THR A 74 9.66 5.78 -0.38
C THR A 74 8.86 6.83 -1.16
N ALA A 75 9.51 7.93 -1.53
CA ALA A 75 8.87 9.02 -2.28
C ALA A 75 8.38 8.64 -3.69
N ASP A 76 8.92 7.56 -4.25
CA ASP A 76 8.56 7.04 -5.58
C ASP A 76 7.62 5.82 -5.49
N SER A 77 7.08 5.52 -4.30
CA SER A 77 6.23 4.34 -4.12
C SER A 77 4.93 4.46 -4.91
N PRO A 78 4.52 3.43 -5.68
CA PRO A 78 3.22 3.39 -6.34
C PRO A 78 2.03 3.32 -5.36
N ALA A 79 2.31 3.15 -4.07
CA ALA A 79 1.30 3.19 -3.02
C ALA A 79 0.88 4.61 -2.64
N LEU A 80 1.66 5.63 -2.99
CA LEU A 80 1.39 7.02 -2.60
C LEU A 80 0.15 7.57 -3.29
N ASP A 81 -0.76 8.16 -2.52
CA ASP A 81 -2.02 8.76 -3.00
C ASP A 81 -2.84 7.82 -3.92
N ALA A 82 -2.66 6.50 -3.78
CA ALA A 82 -3.20 5.52 -4.72
C ALA A 82 -4.47 4.81 -4.21
N GLY A 83 -4.93 5.11 -2.99
CA GLY A 83 -6.14 4.56 -2.40
C GLY A 83 -7.43 5.24 -2.89
N GLY A 84 -8.57 4.55 -2.72
CA GLY A 84 -9.91 5.09 -2.95
C GLY A 84 -10.53 5.78 -1.73
N ALA A 85 -11.71 6.38 -1.90
CA ALA A 85 -12.38 7.21 -0.89
C ALA A 85 -12.70 6.52 0.46
N LEU A 86 -12.79 5.19 0.50
CA LEU A 86 -13.15 4.42 1.70
C LEU A 86 -11.92 3.93 2.48
N CYS A 87 -11.02 4.87 2.85
CA CYS A 87 -9.84 4.57 3.64
C CYS A 87 -10.20 4.33 5.12
N ALA A 88 -9.39 3.52 5.80
CA ALA A 88 -9.39 3.50 7.27
C ALA A 88 -9.05 4.90 7.81
N ALA A 89 -9.63 5.29 8.95
CA ALA A 89 -9.42 6.62 9.52
C ALA A 89 -7.96 6.90 9.92
N THR A 90 -7.22 5.86 10.29
CA THR A 90 -5.80 5.94 10.66
C THR A 90 -5.00 4.78 10.07
N ASP A 91 -3.70 4.98 9.90
CA ASP A 91 -2.75 3.91 9.56
C ASP A 91 -2.35 3.08 10.80
N GLN A 92 -1.49 2.07 10.64
CA GLN A 92 -1.11 1.20 11.77
C GLN A 92 -0.35 1.92 12.89
N ARG A 93 0.14 3.13 12.64
CA ARG A 93 0.86 3.96 13.62
C ARG A 93 -0.08 4.92 14.34
N GLY A 94 -1.34 5.00 13.91
CA GLY A 94 -2.33 5.97 14.40
C GLY A 94 -2.32 7.31 13.65
N VAL A 95 -1.61 7.42 12.52
CA VAL A 95 -1.59 8.64 11.72
C VAL A 95 -2.88 8.73 10.92
N ALA A 96 -3.55 9.89 10.94
CA ALA A 96 -4.81 10.12 10.23
C ALA A 96 -4.64 10.00 8.70
N ARG A 97 -5.68 9.56 8.01
CA ARG A 97 -5.70 9.41 6.54
C ARG A 97 -6.84 10.24 5.92
N PRO A 98 -6.68 10.82 4.72
CA PRO A 98 -5.42 10.96 4.00
C PRO A 98 -4.56 12.11 4.56
N GLN A 99 -3.24 12.05 4.38
CA GLN A 99 -2.36 13.22 4.63
C GLN A 99 -2.16 14.08 3.37
N ARG A 100 -2.49 13.54 2.20
CA ARG A 100 -2.33 14.16 0.89
C ARG A 100 -3.65 14.10 0.10
N ALA A 101 -3.61 13.84 -1.21
CA ALA A 101 -4.77 13.88 -2.08
C ALA A 101 -5.68 12.66 -1.89
N ALA A 102 -5.10 11.50 -1.60
CA ALA A 102 -5.80 10.28 -1.24
C ALA A 102 -5.01 9.52 -0.17
N CYS A 103 -5.59 8.47 0.41
CA CYS A 103 -4.79 7.66 1.32
C CYS A 103 -3.83 6.79 0.53
N ASP A 104 -2.73 6.43 1.16
CA ASP A 104 -1.80 5.50 0.54
C ASP A 104 -2.36 4.06 0.52
N ILE A 105 -1.77 3.17 -0.25
CA ILE A 105 -2.12 1.74 -0.19
C ILE A 105 -1.23 1.07 0.87
N GLY A 106 -1.82 0.24 1.74
CA GLY A 106 -1.09 -0.52 2.75
C GLY A 106 -1.10 0.09 4.15
N ALA A 107 -0.06 -0.25 4.93
CA ALA A 107 -0.04 -0.10 6.39
C ALA A 107 0.36 1.29 6.91
N VAL A 108 0.97 2.11 6.05
CA VAL A 108 1.60 3.39 6.41
C VAL A 108 1.07 4.49 5.51
N GLU A 109 0.74 5.63 6.11
CA GLU A 109 0.43 6.87 5.42
C GLU A 109 1.66 7.80 5.43
N MET A 110 2.16 8.20 4.27
CA MET A 110 3.28 9.13 4.14
C MET A 110 2.86 10.51 4.64
N GLN A 111 3.56 10.99 5.67
CA GLN A 111 3.37 12.34 6.19
C GLN A 111 4.24 13.32 5.43
N LEU A 112 3.63 14.39 4.89
CA LEU A 112 4.37 15.60 4.56
C LEU A 112 4.62 16.35 5.87
N HIS A 113 5.85 16.28 6.39
CA HIS A 113 6.27 17.27 7.37
C HIS A 113 6.37 18.61 6.63
N ALA A 114 5.36 19.46 6.80
CA ALA A 114 5.50 20.86 6.44
C ALA A 114 6.73 21.39 7.18
N ILE A 115 7.79 21.71 6.43
CA ILE A 115 8.99 22.29 7.00
C ILE A 115 8.54 23.64 7.55
N TYR A 116 8.29 23.72 8.85
CA TYR A 116 8.07 24.98 9.52
C TYR A 116 9.44 25.66 9.55
N LEU A 117 9.78 26.39 8.48
CA LEU A 117 10.83 27.41 8.57
C LEU A 117 10.34 28.35 9.67
N PRO A 118 11.04 28.49 10.82
CA PRO A 118 10.64 29.51 11.77
C PRO A 118 10.74 30.84 11.01
N LEU A 119 9.62 31.52 10.80
CA LEU A 119 9.65 32.92 10.40
C LEU A 119 10.33 33.63 11.58
N ILE A 120 11.64 33.85 11.47
CA ILE A 120 12.33 34.80 12.33
C ILE A 120 11.80 36.16 11.89
N VAL A 121 10.67 36.56 12.47
CA VAL A 121 10.29 37.97 12.49
C VAL A 121 11.31 38.61 13.41
N ARG A 122 12.27 39.31 12.81
CA ARG A 122 13.14 40.24 13.52
C ARG A 122 12.35 41.46 13.93
#